data_AF-A0A1F1A2W8-F1
#
_entry.id   AF-A0A1F1A2W8-F1
#
_cell.length_a   1.000
_cell.length_b   1.000
_cell.length_c   1.000
_cell.angle_alpha   90.00
_cell.angle_beta   90.00
_cell.angle_gamma   90.00
#
_symmetry.space_group_name_H-M   'P 1'
#
loop_
_entity.id
_entity.type
_entity.pdbx_description
1 polymer ?
#
loop_
_entity_poly.entity_id
_entity_poly.type
_entity_poly.pdbx_seq_one_letter_code
_entity_poly.pdbx_strand_id
1 'polypeptide(L)'
;MNEITLSNNLSQIELEISHHKQIAGQSIWEIGRRLNHVKENDLVHGQFGKWLDTIKISHSEARKMMTIAQQLSNRSTLNDLGTSALYLIATLPEEEKQEQIQRIEDGDTPTVRELKEVKNKLKLSQQANEFLKGENEALKASKVEVREIIKEVVPDDYGATQDLNKQLLEKNKELSKTVKAMEERSEFIEKQLADTLAQREEVDKKSSQYDELTRAIEESQGQLNSVQKQISAYKNITSLLQKGNDFLASMGGLIYADEEKVLKADGIIRNEFDSFISRGLRFFNDLNDIRKESNILEGEFE
;
A
#
# COMPACT_ATOMS: atom_id res chain seq x y z
N MET A 1 -50.12 84.43 -6.17
CA MET A 1 -49.21 83.82 -5.17
C MET A 1 -50.10 83.19 -4.13
N ASN A 2 -50.11 81.86 -4.04
CA ASN A 2 -50.76 81.19 -2.92
C ASN A 2 -49.74 81.22 -1.78
N GLU A 3 -50.08 81.87 -0.67
CA GLU A 3 -49.25 81.84 0.53
C GLU A 3 -49.19 80.39 1.02
N ILE A 4 -47.98 79.82 1.04
CA ILE A 4 -47.74 78.50 1.61
C ILE A 4 -47.82 78.68 3.12
N THR A 5 -48.90 78.20 3.75
CA THR A 5 -49.03 78.15 5.21
C THR A 5 -48.16 77.01 5.73
N LEU A 6 -46.97 77.31 6.26
CA LEU A 6 -46.08 76.33 6.88
C LEU A 6 -46.59 75.97 8.30
N SER A 7 -46.39 74.72 8.72
CA SER A 7 -46.68 74.30 10.10
C SER A 7 -45.74 74.98 11.10
N ASN A 8 -46.22 75.24 12.32
CA ASN A 8 -45.37 75.74 13.42
C ASN A 8 -44.67 74.61 14.21
N ASN A 9 -44.86 73.35 13.82
CA ASN A 9 -44.26 72.19 14.48
C ASN A 9 -43.03 71.69 13.71
N LEU A 10 -41.86 71.71 14.38
CA LEU A 10 -40.58 71.29 13.78
C LEU A 10 -40.62 69.85 13.24
N SER A 11 -41.18 68.90 14.00
CA SER A 11 -41.25 67.49 13.56
C SER A 11 -42.16 67.30 12.34
N GLN A 12 -43.19 68.15 12.19
CA GLN A 12 -44.04 68.13 11.01
C GLN A 12 -43.30 68.69 9.78
N ILE A 13 -42.56 69.79 9.94
CA ILE A 13 -41.73 70.35 8.88
C ILE A 13 -40.65 69.33 8.44
N GLU A 14 -40.01 68.64 9.37
CA GLU A 14 -39.01 67.59 9.08
C GLU A 14 -39.60 66.46 8.23
N LEU A 15 -40.82 66.00 8.57
CA LEU A 15 -41.53 64.97 7.82
C LEU A 15 -41.87 65.45 6.39
N GLU A 16 -42.39 66.67 6.25
CA GLU A 16 -42.74 67.27 4.95
C GLU A 16 -41.50 67.43 4.04
N ILE A 17 -40.37 67.88 4.60
CA ILE A 17 -39.09 67.99 3.89
C ILE A 17 -38.60 66.62 3.43
N SER A 18 -38.62 65.61 4.31
CA SER A 18 -38.21 64.24 3.98
C SER A 18 -39.08 63.66 2.86
N HIS A 19 -40.40 63.87 2.93
CA HIS A 19 -41.33 63.42 1.90
C HIS A 19 -41.05 64.06 0.53
N HIS A 20 -40.86 65.38 0.48
CA HIS A 20 -40.53 66.08 -0.76
C HIS A 20 -39.16 65.66 -1.32
N LYS A 21 -38.18 65.44 -0.45
CA LYS A 21 -36.87 64.93 -0.83
C LYS A 21 -36.98 63.54 -1.47
N GLN A 22 -37.78 62.65 -0.88
CA GLN A 22 -38.05 61.33 -1.43
C GLN A 22 -38.73 61.40 -2.80
N ILE A 23 -39.77 62.25 -2.94
CA ILE A 23 -40.45 62.45 -4.24
C ILE A 23 -39.48 63.00 -5.29
N ALA A 24 -38.61 63.93 -4.92
CA ALA A 24 -37.61 64.48 -5.83
C ALA A 24 -36.64 63.39 -6.31
N GLY A 25 -36.15 62.53 -5.42
CA GLY A 25 -35.36 61.35 -5.75
C GLY A 25 -36.07 60.40 -6.72
N GLN A 26 -37.31 60.05 -6.42
CA GLN A 26 -38.12 59.15 -7.28
C GLN A 26 -38.37 59.75 -8.67
N SER A 27 -38.58 61.06 -8.72
CA SER A 27 -38.82 61.79 -9.96
C SER A 27 -37.61 61.71 -10.91
N ILE A 28 -36.38 61.70 -10.39
CA ILE A 28 -35.16 61.56 -11.20
C ILE A 28 -35.19 60.25 -12.00
N TRP A 29 -35.56 59.13 -11.36
CA TRP A 29 -35.67 57.83 -12.02
C TRP A 29 -36.81 57.77 -13.02
N GLU A 30 -37.99 58.24 -12.64
CA GLU A 30 -39.17 58.17 -13.51
C GLU A 30 -39.01 59.04 -14.76
N ILE A 31 -38.42 60.24 -14.61
CA ILE A 31 -38.04 61.08 -15.75
C ILE A 31 -37.01 60.34 -16.60
N GLY A 32 -35.95 59.78 -16.00
CA GLY A 32 -34.93 59.03 -16.73
C GLY A 32 -35.48 57.85 -17.53
N ARG A 33 -36.42 57.08 -16.95
CA ARG A 33 -37.09 55.95 -17.60
C ARG A 33 -37.92 56.39 -18.81
N ARG A 34 -38.69 57.47 -18.67
CA ARG A 34 -39.48 58.04 -19.78
C ARG A 34 -38.60 58.58 -20.89
N LEU A 35 -37.50 59.25 -20.54
CA LEU A 35 -36.52 59.72 -21.51
C LEU A 35 -35.86 58.56 -22.28
N ASN A 36 -35.51 57.45 -21.61
CA ASN A 36 -35.01 56.25 -22.26
C ASN A 36 -36.06 55.64 -23.20
N HIS A 37 -37.31 55.50 -22.74
CA HIS A 37 -38.41 54.95 -23.55
C HIS A 37 -38.62 55.73 -24.85
N VAL A 38 -38.72 57.06 -24.76
CA VAL A 38 -38.92 57.94 -25.94
C VAL A 38 -37.73 57.84 -26.89
N LYS A 39 -36.50 57.78 -26.36
CA LYS A 39 -35.29 57.66 -27.19
C LYS A 39 -35.20 56.34 -27.94
N GLU A 40 -35.68 55.25 -27.33
CA GLU A 40 -35.60 53.90 -27.90
C GLU A 40 -36.77 53.56 -28.82
N ASN A 41 -37.97 54.09 -28.58
CA ASN A 41 -39.21 53.63 -29.23
C ASN A 41 -39.90 54.68 -30.11
N ASP A 42 -39.81 55.97 -29.79
CA ASP A 42 -40.70 56.99 -30.38
C ASP A 42 -40.01 57.92 -31.37
N LEU A 43 -38.68 58.03 -31.32
CA LEU A 43 -37.94 59.03 -32.11
C LEU A 43 -36.91 58.39 -33.06
N VAL A 44 -36.93 58.85 -34.31
CA VAL A 44 -35.91 58.52 -35.31
C VAL A 44 -34.55 59.09 -34.90
N HIS A 45 -33.46 58.39 -35.23
CA HIS A 45 -32.09 58.77 -34.90
C HIS A 45 -31.81 60.25 -35.21
N GLY A 46 -31.37 61.01 -34.21
CA GLY A 46 -31.06 62.45 -34.33
C GLY A 46 -32.19 63.41 -33.94
N GLN A 47 -33.42 62.95 -33.69
CA GLN A 47 -34.52 63.84 -33.27
C GLN A 47 -34.63 64.06 -31.75
N PHE A 48 -34.04 63.17 -30.95
CA PHE A 48 -34.10 63.22 -29.49
C PHE A 48 -33.65 64.57 -28.89
N GLY A 49 -32.56 65.14 -29.41
CA GLY A 49 -32.05 66.42 -28.91
C GLY A 49 -33.02 67.59 -29.09
N LYS A 50 -33.68 67.69 -30.25
CA LYS A 50 -34.68 68.73 -30.52
C LYS A 50 -35.92 68.59 -29.64
N TRP A 51 -36.28 67.35 -29.33
CA TRP A 51 -37.40 67.06 -28.43
C TRP A 51 -37.09 67.48 -26.99
N LEU A 52 -35.86 67.24 -26.50
CA LEU A 52 -35.42 67.72 -25.18
C LEU A 52 -35.56 69.25 -25.04
N ASP A 53 -35.18 70.00 -26.09
CA ASP A 53 -35.29 71.46 -26.11
C ASP A 53 -36.77 71.92 -26.00
N THR A 54 -37.69 71.14 -26.59
CA THR A 54 -39.14 71.43 -26.55
C THR A 54 -39.71 71.27 -25.14
N ILE A 55 -39.27 70.25 -24.40
CA ILE A 55 -39.68 70.01 -23.01
C ILE A 55 -38.81 70.78 -21.99
N LYS A 56 -37.88 71.62 -22.46
CA LYS A 56 -36.99 72.47 -21.65
C LYS A 56 -36.13 71.69 -20.65
N ILE A 57 -35.73 70.48 -20.98
CA ILE A 57 -34.77 69.70 -20.18
C ILE A 57 -33.40 69.83 -20.84
N SER A 58 -32.38 70.20 -20.06
CA SER A 58 -31.02 70.28 -20.60
C SER A 58 -30.53 68.90 -21.03
N HIS A 59 -29.75 68.84 -22.11
CA HIS A 59 -29.19 67.58 -22.61
C HIS A 59 -28.33 66.88 -21.56
N SER A 60 -27.64 67.66 -20.73
CA SER A 60 -26.80 67.16 -19.62
C SER A 60 -27.66 66.51 -18.53
N GLU A 61 -28.74 67.15 -18.10
CA GLU A 61 -29.64 66.58 -17.07
C GLU A 61 -30.38 65.37 -17.60
N ALA A 62 -30.91 65.43 -18.82
CA ALA A 62 -31.54 64.30 -19.49
C ALA A 62 -30.61 63.08 -19.50
N ARG A 63 -29.36 63.27 -19.94
CA ARG A 63 -28.35 62.21 -19.96
C ARG A 63 -28.09 61.63 -18.56
N LYS A 64 -27.96 62.48 -17.53
CA LYS A 64 -27.74 62.02 -16.15
C LYS A 64 -28.91 61.17 -15.67
N MET A 65 -30.14 61.67 -15.78
CA MET A 65 -31.35 60.96 -15.34
C MET A 65 -31.54 59.64 -16.09
N MET A 66 -31.33 59.64 -17.41
CA MET A 66 -31.36 58.42 -18.23
C MET A 66 -30.33 57.38 -17.79
N THR A 67 -29.10 57.82 -17.52
CA THR A 67 -28.01 56.94 -17.06
C THR A 67 -28.34 56.37 -15.68
N ILE A 68 -28.86 57.20 -14.77
CA ILE A 68 -29.29 56.79 -13.43
C ILE A 68 -30.40 55.73 -13.54
N ALA A 69 -31.41 55.94 -14.37
CA ALA A 69 -32.52 54.98 -14.54
C ALA A 69 -32.10 53.67 -15.23
N GLN A 70 -31.05 53.70 -16.06
CA GLN A 70 -30.55 52.50 -16.72
C GLN A 70 -29.61 51.68 -15.83
N GLN A 71 -28.81 52.35 -14.99
CA GLN A 71 -27.72 51.72 -14.24
C GLN A 71 -28.04 51.47 -12.76
N LEU A 72 -29.02 52.17 -12.19
CA LEU A 72 -29.43 52.05 -10.80
C LEU A 72 -30.90 51.64 -10.70
N SER A 73 -31.19 50.72 -9.80
CA SER A 73 -32.57 50.38 -9.43
C SER A 73 -33.17 51.50 -8.57
N ASN A 74 -34.48 51.75 -8.72
CA ASN A 74 -35.23 52.69 -7.88
C ASN A 74 -35.41 52.12 -6.46
N ARG A 75 -34.39 52.29 -5.61
CA ARG A 75 -34.40 51.90 -4.19
C ARG A 75 -34.81 53.07 -3.32
N SER A 76 -35.59 52.82 -2.27
CA SER A 76 -36.01 53.86 -1.33
C SER A 76 -34.83 54.64 -0.75
N THR A 77 -33.74 53.94 -0.44
CA THR A 77 -32.51 54.46 0.20
C THR A 77 -31.70 55.44 -0.65
N LEU A 78 -31.80 55.37 -1.98
CA LEU A 78 -31.08 56.34 -2.83
C LEU A 78 -31.91 57.58 -3.17
N ASN A 79 -33.20 57.61 -2.80
CA ASN A 79 -34.05 58.80 -3.04
C ASN A 79 -33.57 60.04 -2.28
N ASP A 80 -32.81 59.82 -1.21
CA ASP A 80 -32.22 60.88 -0.41
C ASP A 80 -31.01 61.56 -1.09
N LEU A 81 -30.55 61.04 -2.22
CA LEU A 81 -29.42 61.56 -2.96
C LEU A 81 -29.86 62.48 -4.11
N GLY A 82 -29.14 63.59 -4.29
CA GLY A 82 -29.33 64.47 -5.44
C GLY A 82 -28.81 63.83 -6.74
N THR A 83 -29.31 64.32 -7.89
CA THR A 83 -28.98 63.84 -9.24
C THR A 83 -27.49 63.68 -9.51
N SER A 84 -26.64 64.57 -8.98
CA SER A 84 -25.20 64.51 -9.19
C SER A 84 -24.52 63.35 -8.44
N ALA A 85 -24.97 63.03 -7.23
CA ALA A 85 -24.46 61.90 -6.46
C ALA A 85 -24.90 60.57 -7.10
N LEU A 86 -26.20 60.47 -7.42
CA LEU A 86 -26.76 59.33 -8.15
C LEU A 86 -26.04 59.08 -9.48
N TYR A 87 -25.78 60.13 -10.25
CA TYR A 87 -25.05 60.00 -11.52
C TYR A 87 -23.61 59.51 -11.32
N LEU A 88 -22.92 59.98 -10.28
CA LEU A 88 -21.56 59.51 -10.00
C LEU A 88 -21.56 58.02 -9.69
N ILE A 89 -22.42 57.57 -8.78
CA ILE A 89 -22.58 56.14 -8.42
C ILE A 89 -22.95 55.31 -9.66
N ALA A 90 -23.91 55.77 -10.47
CA ALA A 90 -24.33 55.09 -11.71
C ALA A 90 -23.19 54.89 -12.72
N THR A 91 -22.15 55.73 -12.67
CA THR A 91 -20.99 55.67 -13.58
C THR A 91 -19.76 54.97 -13.00
N LEU A 92 -19.85 54.44 -11.77
CA LEU A 92 -18.79 53.61 -11.19
C LEU A 92 -18.80 52.20 -11.78
N PRO A 93 -17.65 51.49 -11.78
CA PRO A 93 -17.59 50.05 -12.04
C PRO A 93 -18.54 49.28 -11.13
N GLU A 94 -18.99 48.10 -11.55
CA GLU A 94 -20.05 47.36 -10.85
C GLU A 94 -19.71 47.03 -9.37
N GLU A 95 -18.46 46.64 -9.11
CA GLU A 95 -17.97 46.35 -7.75
C GLU A 95 -18.05 47.57 -6.82
N GLU A 96 -17.44 48.69 -7.24
CA GLU A 96 -17.44 49.96 -6.52
C GLU A 96 -18.84 50.56 -6.39
N LYS A 97 -19.69 50.39 -7.41
CA LYS A 97 -21.10 50.81 -7.39
C LYS A 97 -21.85 50.07 -6.28
N GLN A 98 -21.67 48.75 -6.18
CA GLN A 98 -22.32 47.94 -5.14
C GLN A 98 -21.83 48.31 -3.74
N GLU A 99 -20.53 48.56 -3.57
CA GLU A 99 -19.96 49.03 -2.31
C GLU A 99 -20.59 50.36 -1.85
N GLN A 100 -20.71 51.34 -2.76
CA GLN A 100 -21.35 52.61 -2.43
C GLN A 100 -22.83 52.44 -2.05
N ILE A 101 -23.56 51.56 -2.75
CA ILE A 101 -24.96 51.26 -2.43
C ILE A 101 -25.07 50.64 -1.03
N GLN A 102 -24.21 49.68 -0.70
CA GLN A 102 -24.21 49.04 0.63
C GLN A 102 -23.94 50.05 1.74
N ARG A 103 -22.95 50.93 1.57
CA ARG A 103 -22.66 52.00 2.54
C ARG A 103 -23.85 52.90 2.78
N ILE A 104 -24.62 53.20 1.74
CA ILE A 104 -25.85 54.00 1.85
C ILE A 104 -26.95 53.26 2.61
N GLU A 105 -27.09 51.96 2.37
CA GLU A 105 -28.04 51.11 3.10
C GLU A 105 -27.66 50.96 4.59
N ASP A 106 -26.37 51.00 4.91
CA ASP A 106 -25.85 50.99 6.28
C ASP A 106 -25.97 52.36 7.00
N GLY A 107 -26.49 53.38 6.30
CA GLY A 107 -26.79 54.70 6.86
C GLY A 107 -25.75 55.79 6.59
N ASP A 108 -24.70 55.50 5.80
CA ASP A 108 -23.73 56.51 5.34
C ASP A 108 -24.31 57.34 4.18
N THR A 109 -24.06 58.64 4.13
CA THR A 109 -24.52 59.49 3.02
C THR A 109 -23.32 60.09 2.31
N PRO A 110 -22.77 59.42 1.28
CA PRO A 110 -21.55 59.85 0.63
C PRO A 110 -21.77 61.20 -0.05
N THR A 111 -20.84 62.12 0.18
CA THR A 111 -20.88 63.43 -0.45
C THR A 111 -20.43 63.36 -1.90
N VAL A 112 -20.89 64.31 -2.72
CA VAL A 112 -20.47 64.43 -4.12
C VAL A 112 -18.94 64.56 -4.26
N ARG A 113 -18.26 65.13 -3.25
CA ARG A 113 -16.80 65.26 -3.25
C ARG A 113 -16.13 63.90 -3.09
N GLU A 114 -16.56 63.09 -2.12
CA GLU A 114 -16.03 61.75 -1.88
C GLU A 114 -16.24 60.85 -3.09
N LEU A 115 -17.44 60.87 -3.70
CA LEU A 115 -17.71 60.10 -4.92
C LEU A 115 -16.84 60.53 -6.11
N LYS A 116 -16.49 61.83 -6.22
CA LYS A 116 -15.53 62.31 -7.22
C LYS A 116 -14.12 61.82 -6.95
N GLU A 117 -13.70 61.78 -5.69
CA GLU A 117 -12.37 61.28 -5.29
C GLU A 117 -12.23 59.79 -5.60
N VAL A 118 -13.24 58.98 -5.27
CA VAL A 118 -13.28 57.54 -5.63
C VAL A 118 -13.15 57.38 -7.14
N LYS A 119 -13.97 58.09 -7.92
CA LYS A 119 -13.91 58.06 -9.38
C LYS A 119 -12.56 58.48 -9.94
N ASN A 120 -11.93 59.51 -9.36
CA ASN A 120 -10.61 59.98 -9.78
C ASN A 120 -9.51 58.96 -9.46
N LYS A 121 -9.54 58.34 -8.28
CA LYS A 121 -8.59 57.28 -7.89
C LYS A 121 -8.69 56.08 -8.83
N LEU A 122 -9.91 55.64 -9.14
CA LEU A 122 -10.15 54.56 -10.10
C LEU A 122 -9.59 54.90 -11.49
N LYS A 123 -9.84 56.13 -11.98
CA LYS A 123 -9.31 56.58 -13.27
C LYS A 123 -7.79 56.59 -13.29
N LEU A 124 -7.13 57.08 -12.23
CA LEU A 124 -5.67 57.09 -12.13
C LEU A 124 -5.10 55.68 -12.08
N SER A 125 -5.74 54.76 -11.34
CA SER A 125 -5.34 53.36 -11.27
C SER A 125 -5.47 52.66 -12.63
N GLN A 126 -6.58 52.89 -13.35
CA GLN A 126 -6.77 52.37 -14.71
C GLN A 126 -5.72 52.90 -15.68
N GLN A 127 -5.42 54.21 -15.65
CA GLN A 127 -4.39 54.81 -16.49
C GLN A 127 -2.99 54.26 -16.18
N ALA A 128 -2.66 54.06 -14.90
CA ALA A 128 -1.41 53.44 -14.51
C ALA A 128 -1.30 51.99 -15.00
N ASN A 129 -2.38 51.22 -14.88
CA ASN A 129 -2.43 49.84 -15.36
C ASN A 129 -2.33 49.75 -16.90
N GLU A 130 -2.99 50.65 -17.63
CA GLU A 130 -2.86 50.73 -19.09
C GLU A 130 -1.44 51.12 -19.51
N PHE A 131 -0.82 52.08 -18.81
CA PHE A 131 0.57 52.46 -19.06
C PHE A 131 1.52 51.29 -18.80
N LEU A 132 1.39 50.60 -17.67
CA LEU A 132 2.18 49.42 -17.34
C LEU A 132 1.96 48.26 -18.32
N LYS A 133 0.72 48.11 -18.82
CA LYS A 133 0.42 47.11 -19.85
C LYS A 133 1.08 47.49 -21.18
N GLY A 134 1.01 48.75 -21.58
CA GLY A 134 1.71 49.27 -22.75
C GLY A 134 3.23 49.16 -22.63
N GLU A 135 3.80 49.40 -21.46
CA GLU A 135 5.22 49.22 -21.18
C GLU A 135 5.61 47.73 -21.22
N ASN A 136 4.79 46.83 -20.65
CA ASN A 136 5.01 45.38 -20.75
C ASN A 136 4.90 44.86 -22.19
N GLU A 137 3.95 45.36 -22.97
CA GLU A 137 3.80 45.02 -24.39
C GLU A 137 4.95 45.60 -25.21
N ALA A 138 5.39 46.83 -24.92
CA ALA A 138 6.57 47.45 -25.51
C ALA A 138 7.85 46.71 -25.11
N LEU A 139 7.99 46.21 -23.88
CA LEU A 139 9.12 45.37 -23.45
C LEU A 139 9.07 43.98 -24.10
N LYS A 140 7.88 43.41 -24.30
CA LYS A 140 7.70 42.16 -25.06
C LYS A 140 8.00 42.34 -26.55
N ALA A 141 7.67 43.48 -27.15
CA ALA A 141 7.96 43.81 -28.54
C ALA A 141 9.41 44.31 -28.75
N SER A 142 9.97 44.99 -27.75
CA SER A 142 11.36 45.43 -27.67
C SER A 142 12.31 44.31 -27.20
N LYS A 143 11.78 43.14 -26.83
CA LYS A 143 12.47 41.87 -27.06
C LYS A 143 12.55 41.62 -28.56
N VAL A 144 13.34 42.46 -29.20
CA VAL A 144 14.22 42.05 -30.29
C VAL A 144 14.90 40.77 -29.82
N GLU A 145 15.05 39.80 -30.72
CA GLU A 145 16.12 38.83 -30.66
C GLU A 145 17.44 39.60 -30.56
N VAL A 146 17.75 40.05 -29.35
CA VAL A 146 19.07 40.52 -29.03
C VAL A 146 19.90 39.24 -29.14
N ARG A 147 20.58 39.10 -30.28
CA ARG A 147 21.94 38.57 -30.31
C ARG A 147 22.79 39.46 -29.38
N GLU A 148 22.49 39.43 -28.10
CA GLU A 148 23.55 39.46 -27.13
C GLU A 148 24.32 38.21 -27.52
N ILE A 149 25.57 38.39 -27.88
CA ILE A 149 26.54 37.40 -27.44
C ILE A 149 26.47 37.49 -25.91
N ILE A 150 25.42 36.93 -25.30
CA ILE A 150 25.62 36.09 -24.15
C ILE A 150 26.53 35.08 -24.81
N LYS A 151 27.82 35.19 -24.52
CA LYS A 151 28.62 33.99 -24.52
C LYS A 151 27.86 33.17 -23.51
N GLU A 152 26.92 32.35 -23.97
CA GLU A 152 26.61 31.11 -23.31
C GLU A 152 27.97 30.46 -23.34
N VAL A 153 28.78 30.80 -22.33
CA VAL A 153 29.83 29.92 -21.87
C VAL A 153 28.97 28.81 -21.33
N VAL A 154 28.47 27.96 -22.23
CA VAL A 154 28.40 26.54 -22.08
C VAL A 154 29.66 26.28 -21.29
N PRO A 155 29.54 26.05 -19.97
CA PRO A 155 30.72 25.73 -19.17
C PRO A 155 31.50 24.68 -19.97
N ASP A 156 32.82 24.78 -20.06
CA ASP A 156 33.62 23.91 -20.96
C ASP A 156 33.27 22.41 -20.77
N ASP A 157 32.74 22.08 -19.60
CA ASP A 157 32.26 20.81 -19.10
C ASP A 157 30.75 20.50 -19.31
N TYR A 158 29.95 21.36 -19.95
CA TYR A 158 28.52 21.13 -20.17
C TYR A 158 28.25 20.02 -21.20
N GLY A 159 29.05 19.98 -22.28
CA GLY A 159 29.03 18.84 -23.21
C GLY A 159 29.42 17.55 -22.50
N ALA A 160 30.45 17.60 -21.67
CA ALA A 160 30.86 16.48 -20.83
C ALA A 160 29.76 16.07 -19.83
N THR A 161 28.98 17.01 -19.30
CA THR A 161 27.85 16.75 -18.39
C THR A 161 26.67 16.12 -19.11
N GLN A 162 26.37 16.56 -20.34
CA GLN A 162 25.32 15.97 -21.17
C GLN A 162 25.69 14.53 -21.59
N ASP A 163 26.94 14.32 -22.00
CA ASP A 163 27.48 13.00 -22.34
C ASP A 163 27.50 12.10 -21.11
N LEU A 164 27.91 12.62 -19.94
CA LEU A 164 27.87 11.88 -18.68
C LEU A 164 26.43 11.49 -18.30
N ASN A 165 25.47 12.40 -18.42
CA ASN A 165 24.06 12.08 -18.14
C ASN A 165 23.52 11.01 -19.10
N LYS A 166 23.90 11.06 -20.38
CA LYS A 166 23.54 10.03 -21.35
C LYS A 166 24.17 8.67 -20.99
N GLN A 167 25.46 8.65 -20.66
CA GLN A 167 26.16 7.45 -20.19
C GLN A 167 25.56 6.91 -18.89
N LEU A 168 25.21 7.78 -17.94
CA LEU A 168 24.56 7.39 -16.69
C LEU A 168 23.19 6.77 -16.97
N LEU A 169 22.40 7.32 -17.89
CA LEU A 169 21.10 6.77 -18.26
C LEU A 169 21.24 5.39 -18.91
N GLU A 170 22.21 5.23 -19.83
CA GLU A 170 22.53 3.94 -20.45
C GLU A 170 22.98 2.92 -19.39
N LYS A 171 23.90 3.31 -18.51
CA LYS A 171 24.40 2.46 -17.42
C LYS A 171 23.30 2.10 -16.42
N ASN A 172 22.38 3.01 -16.13
CA ASN A 172 21.24 2.72 -15.24
C ASN A 172 20.27 1.72 -15.89
N LYS A 173 20.06 1.83 -17.20
CA LYS A 173 19.28 0.85 -17.98
C LYS A 173 19.97 -0.53 -18.01
N GLU A 174 21.29 -0.57 -18.15
CA GLU A 174 22.07 -1.81 -18.05
C GLU A 174 22.00 -2.41 -16.66
N LEU A 175 22.21 -1.60 -15.61
CA LEU A 175 22.10 -2.01 -14.22
C LEU A 175 20.72 -2.61 -13.93
N SER A 176 19.65 -1.96 -14.39
CA SER A 176 18.29 -2.48 -14.24
C SER A 176 18.11 -3.85 -14.90
N LYS A 177 18.69 -4.07 -16.09
CA LYS A 177 18.69 -5.39 -16.73
C LYS A 177 19.50 -6.42 -15.94
N THR A 178 20.66 -6.03 -15.42
CA THR A 178 21.50 -6.94 -14.62
C THR A 178 20.83 -7.34 -13.32
N VAL A 179 20.15 -6.41 -12.64
CA VAL A 179 19.40 -6.70 -11.42
C VAL A 179 18.28 -7.70 -11.71
N LYS A 180 17.48 -7.48 -12.77
CA LYS A 180 16.44 -8.44 -13.17
C LYS A 180 17.00 -9.83 -13.48
N ALA A 181 18.11 -9.89 -14.22
CA ALA A 181 18.76 -11.17 -14.53
C ALA A 181 19.32 -11.85 -13.25
N MET A 182 19.78 -11.07 -12.26
CA MET A 182 20.21 -11.60 -10.97
C MET A 182 19.04 -12.10 -10.13
N GLU A 183 17.90 -11.41 -10.13
CA GLU A 183 16.67 -11.84 -9.46
C GLU A 183 16.18 -13.17 -10.03
N GLU A 184 16.04 -13.27 -11.36
CA GLU A 184 15.67 -14.52 -12.05
C GLU A 184 16.63 -15.67 -11.74
N ARG A 185 17.94 -15.39 -11.67
CA ARG A 185 18.94 -16.39 -11.30
C ARG A 185 18.82 -16.79 -9.82
N SER A 186 18.52 -15.86 -8.92
CA SER A 186 18.33 -16.13 -7.50
C SER A 186 17.14 -17.04 -7.28
N GLU A 187 16.00 -16.73 -7.90
CA GLU A 187 14.79 -17.57 -7.84
C GLU A 187 15.06 -18.99 -8.37
N PHE A 188 15.82 -19.10 -9.47
CA PHE A 188 16.22 -20.38 -10.00
C PHE A 188 17.11 -21.18 -9.04
N ILE A 189 18.11 -20.52 -8.42
CA ILE A 189 19.00 -21.16 -7.44
C ILE A 189 18.23 -21.61 -6.20
N GLU A 190 17.32 -20.78 -5.68
CA GLU A 190 16.48 -21.14 -4.53
C GLU A 190 15.63 -22.36 -4.82
N LYS A 191 15.03 -22.43 -6.02
CA LYS A 191 14.28 -23.61 -6.45
C LYS A 191 15.15 -24.86 -6.53
N GLN A 192 16.33 -24.76 -7.17
CA GLN A 192 17.25 -25.90 -7.23
C GLN A 192 17.74 -26.35 -5.86
N LEU A 193 17.99 -25.41 -4.94
CA LEU A 193 18.38 -25.73 -3.57
C LEU A 193 17.26 -26.46 -2.83
N ALA A 194 16.02 -26.00 -2.96
CA ALA A 194 14.86 -26.66 -2.38
C ALA A 194 14.69 -28.09 -2.91
N ASP A 195 14.79 -28.28 -4.24
CA ASP A 195 14.72 -29.60 -4.87
C ASP A 195 15.85 -30.52 -4.38
N THR A 196 17.08 -29.99 -4.25
CA THR A 196 18.24 -30.76 -3.77
C THR A 196 18.08 -31.16 -2.30
N LEU A 197 17.55 -30.28 -1.46
CA LEU A 197 17.27 -30.58 -0.05
C LEU A 197 16.19 -31.65 0.08
N ALA A 198 15.12 -31.58 -0.73
CA ALA A 198 14.07 -32.60 -0.74
C ALA A 198 14.63 -33.97 -1.17
N GLN A 199 15.49 -34.02 -2.19
CA GLN A 199 16.17 -35.24 -2.61
C GLN A 199 17.08 -35.80 -1.50
N ARG A 200 17.82 -34.93 -0.81
CA ARG A 200 18.67 -35.35 0.31
C ARG A 200 17.85 -35.95 1.45
N GLU A 201 16.74 -35.34 1.82
CA GLU A 201 15.84 -35.87 2.86
C GLU A 201 15.30 -37.25 2.47
N GLU A 202 14.95 -37.46 1.19
CA GLU A 202 14.51 -38.77 0.70
C GLU A 202 15.63 -39.81 0.79
N VAL A 203 16.86 -39.45 0.41
CA VAL A 203 18.03 -40.33 0.50
C VAL A 203 18.36 -40.65 1.94
N ASP A 204 18.32 -39.67 2.84
CA ASP A 204 18.59 -39.87 4.27
C ASP A 204 17.55 -40.82 4.90
N LYS A 205 16.26 -40.69 4.55
CA LYS A 205 15.21 -41.63 4.97
C LYS A 205 15.47 -43.04 4.45
N LYS A 206 15.81 -43.18 3.16
CA LYS A 206 16.16 -44.48 2.56
C LYS A 206 17.39 -45.09 3.23
N SER A 207 18.43 -44.29 3.49
CA SER A 207 19.65 -44.76 4.18
C SER A 207 19.33 -45.27 5.58
N SER A 208 18.50 -44.55 6.35
CA SER A 208 18.06 -45.00 7.68
C SER A 208 17.33 -46.33 7.61
N GLN A 209 16.47 -46.53 6.60
CA GLN A 209 15.78 -47.81 6.37
C GLN A 209 16.76 -48.94 6.02
N TYR A 210 17.79 -48.66 5.22
CA TYR A 210 18.84 -49.64 4.92
C TYR A 210 19.67 -50.00 6.16
N ASP A 211 19.99 -49.03 7.01
CA ASP A 211 20.72 -49.27 8.26
C ASP A 211 19.91 -50.12 9.23
N GLU A 212 18.61 -49.83 9.39
CA GLU A 212 17.67 -50.65 10.17
C GLU A 212 17.56 -52.07 9.63
N LEU A 213 17.40 -52.23 8.31
CA LEU A 213 17.35 -53.53 7.67
C LEU A 213 18.66 -54.31 7.86
N THR A 214 19.80 -53.64 7.78
CA THR A 214 21.12 -54.26 7.99
C THR A 214 21.25 -54.79 9.42
N ARG A 215 20.85 -53.99 10.42
CA ARG A 215 20.82 -54.44 11.83
C ARG A 215 19.89 -55.63 12.02
N ALA A 216 18.69 -55.59 11.44
CA ALA A 216 17.74 -56.70 11.53
C ALA A 216 18.29 -58.00 10.89
N ILE A 217 19.03 -57.89 9.77
CA ILE A 217 19.70 -59.03 9.15
C ILE A 217 20.82 -59.58 10.05
N GLU A 218 21.65 -58.72 10.64
CA GLU A 218 22.71 -59.14 11.57
C GLU A 218 22.14 -59.85 12.80
N GLU A 219 21.08 -59.32 13.39
CA GLU A 219 20.37 -59.96 14.51
C GLU A 219 19.80 -61.32 14.11
N SER A 220 19.13 -61.40 12.95
CA SER A 220 18.58 -62.66 12.42
C SER A 220 19.68 -63.69 12.15
N GLN A 221 20.84 -63.29 11.61
CA GLN A 221 22.00 -64.17 11.43
C GLN A 221 22.55 -64.67 12.77
N GLY A 222 22.63 -63.79 13.78
CA GLY A 222 23.01 -64.17 15.14
C GLY A 222 22.07 -65.22 15.75
N GLN A 223 20.76 -65.00 15.61
CA GLN A 223 19.73 -65.96 16.03
C GLN A 223 19.85 -67.29 15.28
N LEU A 224 20.00 -67.27 13.96
CA LEU A 224 20.18 -68.47 13.13
C LEU A 224 21.43 -69.27 13.54
N ASN A 225 22.54 -68.59 13.81
CA ASN A 225 23.76 -69.24 14.29
C ASN A 225 23.55 -69.90 15.67
N SER A 226 22.84 -69.23 16.58
CA SER A 226 22.46 -69.81 17.88
C SER A 226 21.61 -71.08 17.71
N VAL A 227 20.57 -71.01 16.87
CA VAL A 227 19.71 -72.16 16.56
C VAL A 227 20.51 -73.29 15.91
N GLN A 228 21.42 -72.97 14.98
CA GLN A 228 22.27 -73.98 14.33
C GLN A 228 23.22 -74.68 15.33
N LYS A 229 23.76 -73.94 16.30
CA LYS A 229 24.54 -74.53 17.40
C LYS A 229 23.69 -75.45 18.26
N GLN A 230 22.46 -75.03 18.60
CA GLN A 230 21.52 -75.88 19.34
C GLN A 230 21.20 -77.16 18.56
N ILE A 231 20.84 -77.06 17.27
CA ILE A 231 20.56 -78.22 16.41
C ILE A 231 21.78 -79.16 16.36
N SER A 232 23.00 -78.61 16.25
CA SER A 232 24.23 -79.40 16.24
C SER A 232 24.46 -80.13 17.56
N ALA A 233 24.22 -79.45 18.69
CA ALA A 233 24.28 -80.07 20.02
C ALA A 233 23.24 -81.18 20.18
N TYR A 234 21.99 -80.93 19.79
CA TYR A 234 20.92 -81.95 19.78
C TYR A 234 21.28 -83.15 18.91
N LYS A 235 21.84 -82.93 17.72
CA LYS A 235 22.30 -84.00 16.83
C LYS A 235 23.41 -84.83 17.48
N ASN A 236 24.38 -84.19 18.13
CA ASN A 236 25.47 -84.88 18.82
C ASN A 236 24.95 -85.73 19.98
N ILE A 237 24.05 -85.18 20.81
CA ILE A 237 23.42 -85.90 21.92
C ILE A 237 22.60 -87.09 21.38
N THR A 238 21.78 -86.88 20.35
CA THR A 238 20.96 -87.95 19.75
C THR A 238 21.84 -89.06 19.17
N SER A 239 22.94 -88.70 18.50
CA SER A 239 23.92 -89.67 17.99
C SER A 239 24.59 -90.46 19.11
N LEU A 240 24.95 -89.81 20.21
CA LEU A 240 25.52 -90.46 21.40
C LEU A 240 24.50 -91.43 22.02
N LEU A 241 23.26 -91.01 22.19
CA LEU A 241 22.18 -91.85 22.71
C LEU A 241 21.93 -93.08 21.82
N GLN A 242 21.95 -92.90 20.49
CA GLN A 242 21.81 -94.01 19.55
C GLN A 242 22.96 -95.02 19.70
N LYS A 243 24.22 -94.55 19.72
CA LYS A 243 25.38 -95.42 19.95
C LYS A 243 25.36 -96.10 21.32
N GLY A 244 24.90 -95.40 22.35
CA GLY A 244 24.71 -95.95 23.69
C GLY A 244 23.67 -97.07 23.70
N ASN A 245 22.53 -96.87 23.01
CA ASN A 245 21.51 -97.90 22.86
C ASN A 245 22.03 -99.11 22.07
N ASP A 246 22.76 -98.91 20.97
CA ASP A 246 23.35 -100.00 20.18
C ASP A 246 24.38 -100.80 21.00
N PHE A 247 25.19 -100.09 21.80
CA PHE A 247 26.13 -100.71 22.74
C PHE A 247 25.41 -101.53 23.80
N LEU A 248 24.36 -100.98 24.45
CA LEU A 248 23.57 -101.70 25.44
C LEU A 248 22.90 -102.94 24.84
N ALA A 249 22.38 -102.85 23.62
CA ALA A 249 21.80 -103.99 22.90
C ALA A 249 22.85 -105.07 22.61
N SER A 250 24.07 -104.68 22.23
CA SER A 250 25.17 -105.60 21.95
C SER A 250 25.73 -106.28 23.21
N MET A 251 25.85 -105.51 24.31
CA MET A 251 26.42 -105.98 25.57
C MET A 251 25.39 -106.67 26.49
N GLY A 252 24.09 -106.41 26.29
CA GLY A 252 23.02 -107.03 27.07
C GLY A 252 23.04 -108.56 27.00
N GLY A 253 23.50 -109.13 25.88
CA GLY A 253 23.68 -110.57 25.73
C GLY A 253 24.81 -111.15 26.62
N LEU A 254 25.87 -110.38 26.87
CA LEU A 254 27.02 -110.82 27.69
C LEU A 254 26.68 -110.91 29.18
N ILE A 255 25.73 -110.11 29.66
CA ILE A 255 25.25 -110.18 31.07
C ILE A 255 24.63 -111.55 31.37
N TYR A 256 24.04 -112.20 30.36
CA TYR A 256 23.38 -113.51 30.50
C TYR A 256 24.18 -114.66 29.87
N ALA A 257 25.35 -114.38 29.28
CA ALA A 257 26.24 -115.40 28.75
C ALA A 257 27.02 -116.03 29.92
N ASP A 258 27.05 -117.37 29.98
CA ASP A 258 27.78 -118.14 31.01
C ASP A 258 29.31 -118.12 30.73
N GLU A 259 29.90 -116.92 30.67
CA GLU A 259 31.32 -116.67 30.36
C GLU A 259 32.21 -116.60 31.62
N GLU A 260 31.64 -116.88 32.79
CA GLU A 260 32.32 -116.78 34.10
C GLU A 260 33.59 -117.66 34.17
N LYS A 261 33.61 -118.78 33.43
CA LYS A 261 34.77 -119.69 33.33
C LYS A 261 35.92 -119.10 32.53
N VAL A 262 35.64 -118.30 31.49
CA VAL A 262 36.66 -117.68 30.62
C VAL A 262 37.29 -116.48 31.34
N LEU A 263 36.48 -115.67 32.02
CA LEU A 263 36.95 -114.53 32.82
C LEU A 263 37.81 -114.94 34.03
N LYS A 264 37.63 -116.16 34.57
CA LYS A 264 38.45 -116.68 35.68
C LYS A 264 39.75 -117.35 35.22
N ALA A 265 39.83 -117.80 33.97
CA ALA A 265 40.96 -118.56 33.44
C ALA A 265 42.11 -117.69 32.91
N ASP A 266 41.82 -116.48 32.44
CA ASP A 266 42.81 -115.55 31.89
C ASP A 266 42.85 -114.23 32.68
N GLY A 267 43.97 -113.99 33.38
CA GLY A 267 44.17 -112.77 34.15
C GLY A 267 44.24 -111.51 33.30
N ILE A 268 44.61 -111.61 32.02
CA ILE A 268 44.64 -110.47 31.09
C ILE A 268 43.21 -110.08 30.71
N ILE A 269 42.39 -111.04 30.27
CA ILE A 269 40.97 -110.80 29.92
C ILE A 269 40.19 -110.26 31.12
N ARG A 270 40.46 -110.80 32.32
CA ARG A 270 39.85 -110.30 33.56
C ARG A 270 40.18 -108.84 33.84
N ASN A 271 41.46 -108.46 33.74
CA ASN A 271 41.90 -107.08 33.98
C ASN A 271 41.30 -106.11 32.95
N GLU A 272 41.21 -106.51 31.68
CA GLU A 272 40.55 -105.72 30.64
C GLU A 272 39.04 -105.55 30.90
N PHE A 273 38.38 -106.62 31.35
CA PHE A 273 36.97 -106.57 31.74
C PHE A 273 36.73 -105.67 32.96
N ASP A 274 37.53 -105.81 34.03
CA ASP A 274 37.44 -104.98 35.23
C ASP A 274 37.74 -103.50 34.92
N SER A 275 38.72 -103.23 34.05
CA SER A 275 39.02 -101.89 33.51
C SER A 275 37.83 -101.32 32.74
N PHE A 276 37.20 -102.12 31.88
CA PHE A 276 36.03 -101.73 31.12
C PHE A 276 34.81 -101.41 32.01
N ILE A 277 34.50 -102.26 32.99
CA ILE A 277 33.41 -102.01 33.95
C ILE A 277 33.68 -100.77 34.78
N SER A 278 34.91 -100.59 35.27
CA SER A 278 35.29 -99.39 36.05
C SER A 278 35.15 -98.11 35.23
N ARG A 279 35.56 -98.13 33.95
CA ARG A 279 35.38 -97.02 33.01
C ARG A 279 33.89 -96.76 32.73
N GLY A 280 33.10 -97.81 32.55
CA GLY A 280 31.66 -97.72 32.35
C GLY A 280 30.92 -97.12 33.54
N LEU A 281 31.18 -97.63 34.76
CA LEU A 281 30.60 -97.10 36.00
C LEU A 281 30.95 -95.63 36.21
N ARG A 282 32.23 -95.25 35.99
CA ARG A 282 32.64 -93.85 36.05
C ARG A 282 31.88 -93.00 35.04
N PHE A 283 31.82 -93.45 33.78
CA PHE A 283 31.08 -92.74 32.72
C PHE A 283 29.59 -92.56 33.04
N PHE A 284 28.91 -93.60 33.54
CA PHE A 284 27.50 -93.50 33.92
C PHE A 284 27.28 -92.63 35.17
N ASN A 285 28.21 -92.63 36.12
CA ASN A 285 28.16 -91.70 37.25
C ASN A 285 28.32 -90.26 36.78
N ASP A 286 29.30 -89.97 35.92
CA ASP A 286 29.51 -88.64 35.34
C ASP A 286 28.24 -88.16 34.58
N LEU A 287 27.60 -89.04 33.79
CA LEU A 287 26.32 -88.73 33.13
C LEU A 287 25.16 -88.53 34.11
N ASN A 288 25.10 -89.30 35.19
CA ASN A 288 24.07 -89.18 36.22
C ASN A 288 24.21 -87.87 37.01
N ASP A 289 25.42 -87.38 37.21
CA ASP A 289 25.67 -86.09 37.85
C ASP A 289 25.21 -84.93 36.96
N ILE A 290 25.51 -84.99 35.65
CA ILE A 290 24.97 -84.03 34.65
C ILE A 290 23.43 -84.03 34.64
N ARG A 291 22.80 -85.21 34.73
CA ARG A 291 21.34 -85.34 34.82
C ARG A 291 20.75 -84.73 36.10
N LYS A 292 21.47 -84.80 37.22
CA LYS A 292 21.00 -84.28 38.52
C LYS A 292 21.13 -82.76 38.62
N GLU A 293 22.18 -82.18 38.02
CA GLU A 293 22.36 -80.73 37.96
C GLU A 293 21.20 -80.03 37.20
N SER A 294 20.52 -80.72 36.30
CA SER A 294 19.40 -80.18 35.50
C SER A 294 18.03 -80.15 36.22
N ASN A 295 17.93 -80.67 37.44
CA ASN A 295 16.67 -80.71 38.22
C ASN A 295 16.49 -79.53 39.20
N ILE A 296 17.36 -78.52 39.17
CA ILE A 296 17.10 -77.25 39.85
C ILE A 296 16.30 -76.37 38.89
N LEU A 297 14.99 -76.31 39.14
CA LEU A 297 13.96 -75.60 38.40
C LEU A 297 14.36 -74.15 38.01
N GLU A 298 14.49 -73.88 36.71
CA GLU A 298 14.11 -72.58 36.14
C GLU A 298 12.57 -72.48 36.21
N GLY A 299 12.09 -71.95 37.33
CA GLY A 299 10.74 -71.45 37.49
C GLY A 299 10.76 -69.92 37.51
N GLU A 300 9.83 -69.34 36.77
CA GLU A 300 9.46 -67.92 36.70
C GLU A 300 10.35 -66.98 35.87
N PHE A 301 9.84 -66.65 34.68
CA PHE A 301 9.95 -65.30 34.14
C PHE A 301 8.53 -64.73 34.01
N GLU A 302 8.20 -63.76 34.87
CA GLU A 302 7.23 -62.68 34.61
C GLU A 302 7.78 -61.74 33.54
#